data_AF-A0A6N6JDC1-F1
#
_entry.id   AF-A0A6N6JDC1-F1
#
_cell.length_a   1.000
_cell.length_b   1.000
_cell.length_c   1.000
_cell.angle_alpha   90.00
_cell.angle_beta   90.00
_cell.angle_gamma   90.00
#
_symmetry.space_group_name_H-M   'P 1'
#
loop_
_entity.id
_entity.type
_entity.pdbx_description
1 polymer ?
#
loop_
_entity_poly.entity_id
_entity_poly.type
_entity_poly.pdbx_seq_one_letter_code
_entity_poly.pdbx_strand_id
1 'polypeptide(L)'
;MDRKAPIFATMGCRLNAYETEAMRTLANDAGVDDMVVVNTCAVTAEAVRKARQEIRKLRRDNPNARLVVTGCAAQTEPETFARMDEVDQVIGNSEKMKSATWTELGTGFIGETEKVLVDDIMSVTETASHLIDGFGTRSRAYVQVQNGCDHRCTFCIIPFGRGNSRSVPAGVVVDQIKRLVDRGFNEVVLTGVDMTSWGADLPGTPRLGDLVRRILKLVPDLPRLRISSIDSIEVDDALMEAIATEPRLMPHLHLSLQAGDDMILKRMKRRHLRDDAIRFCEDAQRLRPDMTFGADIIAGFPTETEAMFENSLRLVDECDLTWLHVFPYSPRQGTPAARMPQVNGARIKDRAARLRQRGRERVAAHLQQQIGTPHRILMENPTMGRTAQFAEVRFDTPQVEGAIVEAQIRAADGSSLYV
;
A
#
# COMPACT_ATOMS: atom_id res chain seq x y z
N MET A 1 11.93 37.48 -9.46
CA MET A 1 11.27 36.66 -8.41
C MET A 1 11.97 35.32 -8.44
N ASP A 2 12.60 34.92 -7.33
CA ASP A 2 13.17 33.57 -7.21
C ASP A 2 12.02 32.57 -7.26
N ARG A 3 11.93 31.84 -8.36
CA ARG A 3 10.93 30.78 -8.56
C ARG A 3 11.26 29.62 -7.62
N LYS A 4 10.36 29.25 -6.72
CA LYS A 4 10.59 28.12 -5.82
C LYS A 4 10.09 26.83 -6.45
N ALA A 5 10.88 25.76 -6.31
CA ALA A 5 10.46 24.44 -6.74
C ALA A 5 9.16 24.01 -6.05
N PRO A 6 8.30 23.22 -6.72
CA PRO A 6 7.03 22.78 -6.16
C PRO A 6 7.22 21.85 -4.96
N ILE A 7 6.37 22.05 -3.95
CA ILE A 7 6.34 21.29 -2.70
C ILE A 7 5.24 20.23 -2.80
N PHE A 8 5.59 18.98 -2.53
CA PHE A 8 4.64 17.87 -2.51
C PHE A 8 4.51 17.31 -1.10
N ALA A 9 3.28 17.23 -0.60
CA ALA A 9 2.94 16.60 0.67
C ALA A 9 2.10 15.34 0.40
N THR A 10 2.66 14.18 0.71
CA THR A 10 2.02 12.88 0.48
C THR A 10 1.40 12.36 1.76
N MET A 11 0.12 12.02 1.70
CA MET A 11 -0.62 11.37 2.78
C MET A 11 -1.01 9.95 2.37
N GLY A 12 -1.04 9.01 3.33
CA GLY A 12 -1.64 7.70 3.13
C GLY A 12 -0.67 6.60 2.72
N CYS A 13 -0.98 5.92 1.60
CA CYS A 13 -0.39 4.63 1.25
C CYS A 13 0.79 4.74 0.27
N ARG A 14 1.46 3.60 0.04
CA ARG A 14 2.57 3.47 -0.92
C ARG A 14 2.17 3.90 -2.34
N LEU A 15 0.93 3.64 -2.77
CA LEU A 15 0.46 4.10 -4.08
C LEU A 15 0.41 5.62 -4.18
N ASN A 16 0.01 6.32 -3.10
CA ASN A 16 0.05 7.79 -3.11
C ASN A 16 1.50 8.29 -3.23
N ALA A 17 2.47 7.62 -2.60
CA ALA A 17 3.89 7.97 -2.75
C ALA A 17 4.40 7.71 -4.18
N TYR A 18 4.01 6.61 -4.81
CA TYR A 18 4.27 6.35 -6.24
C TYR A 18 3.77 7.50 -7.11
N GLU A 19 2.49 7.81 -6.94
CA GLU A 19 1.81 8.84 -7.73
C GLU A 19 2.42 10.21 -7.48
N THR A 20 2.88 10.51 -6.26
CA THR A 20 3.59 11.77 -5.98
C THR A 20 4.89 11.91 -6.74
N GLU A 21 5.70 10.86 -6.85
CA GLU A 21 6.93 10.95 -7.66
C GLU A 21 6.62 11.12 -9.15
N ALA A 22 5.57 10.47 -9.65
CA ALA A 22 5.11 10.70 -11.02
C ALA A 22 4.61 12.14 -11.23
N MET A 23 3.85 12.68 -10.29
CA MET A 23 3.41 14.07 -10.31
C MET A 23 4.58 15.05 -10.26
N ARG A 24 5.66 14.73 -9.52
CA ARG A 24 6.87 15.56 -9.47
C ARG A 24 7.54 15.64 -10.84
N THR A 25 7.67 14.51 -11.55
CA THR A 25 8.20 14.49 -12.93
C THR A 25 7.31 15.31 -13.87
N LEU A 26 6.00 15.08 -13.85
CA LEU A 26 5.05 15.82 -14.69
C LEU A 26 5.08 17.34 -14.44
N ALA A 27 5.14 17.75 -13.18
CA ALA A 27 5.22 19.15 -12.80
C ALA A 27 6.54 19.79 -13.25
N ASN A 28 7.66 19.08 -13.10
CA ASN A 28 8.96 19.55 -13.56
C ASN A 28 9.00 19.70 -15.09
N ASP A 29 8.50 18.71 -15.82
CA ASP A 29 8.45 18.73 -17.29
C ASP A 29 7.56 19.86 -17.81
N ALA A 30 6.50 20.19 -17.08
CA ALA A 30 5.61 21.31 -17.35
C ALA A 30 6.16 22.68 -16.88
N GLY A 31 7.32 22.72 -16.22
CA GLY A 31 7.92 23.96 -15.70
C GLY A 31 7.09 24.64 -14.61
N VAL A 32 6.39 23.84 -13.79
CA VAL A 32 5.56 24.34 -12.68
C VAL A 32 6.45 24.78 -11.52
N ASP A 33 6.34 26.04 -11.14
CA ASP A 33 7.00 26.65 -9.98
C ASP A 33 5.97 27.21 -8.99
N ASP A 34 6.41 27.52 -7.76
CA ASP A 34 5.62 28.18 -6.70
C ASP A 34 4.27 27.50 -6.41
N MET A 35 4.28 26.17 -6.37
CA MET A 35 3.09 25.34 -6.13
C MET A 35 3.26 24.43 -4.90
N VAL A 36 2.18 24.25 -4.16
CA VAL A 36 2.04 23.25 -3.10
C VAL A 36 1.00 22.23 -3.55
N VAL A 37 1.36 20.95 -3.55
CA VAL A 37 0.46 19.85 -3.90
C VAL A 37 0.27 18.93 -2.70
N VAL A 38 -0.97 18.72 -2.26
CA VAL A 38 -1.31 17.79 -1.18
C VAL A 38 -2.03 16.58 -1.74
N ASN A 39 -1.36 15.41 -1.74
CA ASN A 39 -1.92 14.14 -2.20
C ASN A 39 -2.58 13.39 -1.03
N THR A 40 -3.91 13.42 -0.99
CA THR A 40 -4.74 13.01 0.15
C THR A 40 -5.10 11.51 0.13
N CYS A 41 -5.44 10.99 1.32
CA CYS A 41 -5.88 9.62 1.51
C CYS A 41 -7.29 9.56 2.10
N ALA A 42 -8.15 8.69 1.54
CA ALA A 42 -9.54 8.51 1.96
C ALA A 42 -9.78 7.28 2.84
N VAL A 43 -8.76 6.46 3.15
CA VAL A 43 -8.97 5.20 3.90
C VAL A 43 -9.49 5.49 5.31
N THR A 44 -8.88 6.49 5.94
CA THR A 44 -9.05 7.09 7.28
C THR A 44 -9.90 8.36 7.42
N ALA A 45 -10.81 8.51 8.41
CA ALA A 45 -11.38 9.82 8.75
C ALA A 45 -10.28 10.67 9.39
N GLU A 46 -9.43 10.00 10.16
CA GLU A 46 -8.20 10.53 10.71
C GLU A 46 -7.20 10.91 9.60
N ALA A 47 -7.11 10.13 8.52
CA ALA A 47 -6.26 10.49 7.38
C ALA A 47 -6.75 11.78 6.69
N VAL A 48 -8.06 11.92 6.47
CA VAL A 48 -8.66 13.14 5.93
C VAL A 48 -8.46 14.32 6.89
N ARG A 49 -8.64 14.11 8.20
CA ARG A 49 -8.41 15.13 9.23
C ARG A 49 -6.96 15.62 9.20
N LYS A 50 -5.98 14.72 9.15
CA LYS A 50 -4.56 15.06 9.05
C LYS A 50 -4.24 15.81 7.76
N ALA A 51 -4.81 15.41 6.62
CA ALA A 51 -4.64 16.13 5.35
C ALA A 51 -5.13 17.58 5.45
N ARG A 52 -6.32 17.81 6.04
CA ARG A 52 -6.84 19.16 6.27
C ARG A 52 -5.98 19.99 7.22
N GLN A 53 -5.32 19.37 8.19
CA GLN A 53 -4.37 20.07 9.07
C GLN A 53 -3.10 20.46 8.32
N GLU A 54 -2.57 19.56 7.49
CA GLU A 54 -1.38 19.82 6.69
C GLU A 54 -1.62 20.91 5.65
N ILE A 55 -2.78 20.93 4.98
CA ILE A 55 -3.17 21.99 4.04
C ILE A 55 -3.08 23.38 4.71
N ARG A 56 -3.65 23.51 5.92
CA ARG A 56 -3.63 24.79 6.66
C ARG A 56 -2.23 25.23 7.04
N LYS A 57 -1.38 24.26 7.42
CA LYS A 57 0.01 24.52 7.75
C LYS A 57 0.77 24.99 6.52
N LEU A 58 0.69 24.24 5.42
CA LEU A 58 1.39 24.57 4.18
C LEU A 58 0.96 25.91 3.58
N ARG A 59 -0.33 26.27 3.68
CA ARG A 59 -0.81 27.61 3.29
C ARG A 59 -0.18 28.72 4.13
N ARG A 60 -0.06 28.54 5.46
CA ARG A 60 0.60 29.53 6.33
C ARG A 60 2.09 29.67 6.00
N ASP A 61 2.75 28.56 5.72
CA ASP A 61 4.19 28.53 5.42
C ASP A 61 4.48 29.04 4.00
N ASN A 62 3.50 28.95 3.08
CA ASN A 62 3.62 29.32 1.67
C ASN A 62 2.40 30.15 1.19
N PRO A 63 2.23 31.39 1.69
CA PRO A 63 1.01 32.17 1.47
C PRO A 63 0.74 32.49 -0.01
N ASN A 64 1.80 32.68 -0.80
CA ASN A 64 1.70 33.09 -2.21
C ASN A 64 1.74 31.90 -3.19
N ALA A 65 2.00 30.68 -2.71
CA ALA A 65 2.08 29.51 -3.57
C ALA A 65 0.66 29.03 -3.94
N ARG A 66 0.48 28.54 -5.17
CA ARG A 66 -0.78 27.90 -5.57
C ARG A 66 -0.92 26.57 -4.82
N LEU A 67 -1.98 26.36 -4.06
CA LEU A 67 -2.22 25.14 -3.28
C LEU A 67 -3.27 24.26 -3.96
N VAL A 68 -2.78 23.14 -4.51
CA VAL A 68 -3.58 22.12 -5.18
C VAL A 68 -3.77 20.92 -4.25
N VAL A 69 -5.00 20.42 -4.14
CA VAL A 69 -5.34 19.21 -3.38
C VAL A 69 -5.77 18.12 -4.34
N THR A 70 -5.21 16.92 -4.18
CA THR A 70 -5.54 15.75 -5.01
C THR A 70 -5.57 14.47 -4.18
N GLY A 71 -5.67 13.30 -4.82
CA GLY A 71 -5.67 11.99 -4.18
C GLY A 71 -7.06 11.45 -3.87
N CYS A 72 -7.13 10.31 -3.21
CA CYS A 72 -8.39 9.59 -3.04
C CYS A 72 -9.46 10.39 -2.29
N ALA A 73 -9.09 11.22 -1.30
CA ALA A 73 -10.10 11.97 -0.55
C ALA A 73 -10.63 13.15 -1.38
N ALA A 74 -9.75 13.82 -2.13
CA ALA A 74 -10.13 14.86 -3.08
C ALA A 74 -11.08 14.32 -4.16
N GLN A 75 -10.89 13.07 -4.61
CA GLN A 75 -11.79 12.41 -5.55
C GLN A 75 -13.16 12.08 -4.93
N THR A 76 -13.19 11.54 -3.71
CA THR A 76 -14.44 11.06 -3.10
C THR A 76 -15.27 12.17 -2.45
N GLU A 77 -14.60 13.22 -1.97
CA GLU A 77 -15.21 14.32 -1.23
C GLU A 77 -14.67 15.69 -1.71
N PRO A 78 -14.76 16.02 -3.01
CA PRO A 78 -14.14 17.23 -3.57
C PRO A 78 -14.61 18.52 -2.89
N GLU A 79 -15.92 18.63 -2.64
CA GLU A 79 -16.55 19.77 -1.99
C GLU A 79 -16.03 20.04 -0.56
N THR A 80 -15.54 19.00 0.13
CA THR A 80 -14.92 19.17 1.46
C THR A 80 -13.64 20.00 1.37
N PHE A 81 -12.87 19.84 0.30
CA PHE A 81 -11.62 20.56 0.08
C PHE A 81 -11.85 21.88 -0.67
N ALA A 82 -12.79 21.92 -1.62
CA ALA A 82 -13.13 23.14 -2.34
C ALA A 82 -13.65 24.25 -1.42
N ARG A 83 -14.35 23.91 -0.34
CA ARG A 83 -14.82 24.86 0.69
C ARG A 83 -13.74 25.33 1.66
N MET A 84 -12.51 24.84 1.55
CA MET A 84 -11.40 25.37 2.34
C MET A 84 -10.85 26.63 1.67
N ASP A 85 -10.80 27.73 2.42
CA ASP A 85 -10.21 29.00 1.96
C ASP A 85 -8.73 28.84 1.61
N GLU A 86 -8.05 27.87 2.23
CA GLU A 86 -6.63 27.61 2.00
C GLU A 86 -6.35 26.89 0.67
N VAL A 87 -7.37 26.36 -0.01
CA VAL A 87 -7.21 25.54 -1.23
C VAL A 87 -7.55 26.38 -2.45
N ASP A 88 -6.66 26.42 -3.44
CA ASP A 88 -6.91 27.12 -4.70
C ASP A 88 -7.57 26.20 -5.72
N GLN A 89 -7.23 24.91 -5.71
CA GLN A 89 -7.80 23.94 -6.64
C GLN A 89 -7.83 22.53 -6.10
N VAL A 90 -8.84 21.78 -6.51
CA VAL A 90 -9.01 20.35 -6.25
C VAL A 90 -8.94 19.62 -7.58
N ILE A 91 -8.01 18.67 -7.73
CA ILE A 91 -7.89 17.85 -8.95
C ILE A 91 -8.14 16.38 -8.62
N GLY A 92 -8.83 15.68 -9.51
CA GLY A 92 -9.20 14.28 -9.35
C GLY A 92 -8.00 13.34 -9.42
N ASN A 93 -8.27 12.08 -9.07
CA ASN A 93 -7.23 11.08 -8.92
C ASN A 93 -6.67 10.59 -10.27
N SER A 94 -7.44 10.68 -11.36
CA SER A 94 -6.96 10.44 -12.73
C SER A 94 -6.25 11.66 -13.30
N GLU A 95 -6.77 12.86 -13.03
CA GLU A 95 -6.32 14.13 -13.62
C GLU A 95 -4.88 14.42 -13.21
N LYS A 96 -4.52 14.13 -11.95
CA LYS A 96 -3.15 14.31 -11.45
C LYS A 96 -2.08 13.54 -12.24
N MET A 97 -2.48 12.51 -12.99
CA MET A 97 -1.58 11.70 -13.80
C MET A 97 -1.55 12.13 -15.29
N LYS A 98 -2.26 13.19 -15.68
CA LYS A 98 -2.27 13.73 -17.05
C LYS A 98 -1.27 14.87 -17.17
N SER A 99 -0.36 14.83 -18.15
CA SER A 99 0.61 15.91 -18.40
C SER A 99 -0.08 17.25 -18.68
N ALA A 100 -1.18 17.25 -19.44
CA ALA A 100 -1.96 18.46 -19.75
C ALA A 100 -2.41 19.22 -18.48
N THR A 101 -2.82 18.50 -17.43
CA THR A 101 -3.23 19.09 -16.16
C THR A 101 -2.11 19.94 -15.55
N TRP A 102 -0.86 19.47 -15.59
CA TRP A 102 0.28 20.22 -15.04
C TRP A 102 0.65 21.42 -15.90
N THR A 103 0.56 21.30 -17.23
CA THR A 103 0.78 22.42 -18.16
C THR A 103 -0.25 23.54 -17.94
N GLU A 104 -1.52 23.18 -17.77
CA GLU A 104 -2.60 24.15 -17.48
C GLU A 104 -2.41 24.81 -16.11
N LEU A 105 -1.96 24.06 -15.11
CA LEU A 105 -1.67 24.57 -13.78
C LEU A 105 -0.48 25.55 -13.76
N GLY A 106 0.56 25.28 -14.55
CA GLY A 106 1.79 26.08 -14.60
C GLY A 106 1.70 27.36 -15.43
N THR A 107 0.84 27.40 -16.45
CA THR A 107 0.72 28.56 -17.36
C THR A 107 -0.06 29.73 -16.79
N GLY A 108 -0.67 29.59 -15.60
CA GLY A 108 -1.40 30.68 -14.94
C GLY A 108 -2.53 31.21 -15.82
N PHE A 109 -3.51 30.37 -16.14
CA PHE A 109 -4.67 30.77 -16.94
C PHE A 109 -5.34 32.03 -16.36
N ILE A 110 -5.49 33.05 -17.22
CA ILE A 110 -6.10 34.36 -16.93
C ILE A 110 -7.63 34.27 -17.10
N GLY A 111 -8.26 33.29 -16.46
CA GLY A 111 -9.71 33.04 -16.52
C GLY A 111 -10.21 32.25 -15.33
N GLU A 112 -11.52 32.33 -15.05
CA GLU A 112 -12.19 31.54 -14.00
C GLU A 112 -12.03 30.05 -14.31
N THR A 113 -11.03 29.42 -13.72
CA THR A 113 -10.91 27.96 -13.74
C THR A 113 -11.78 27.41 -12.62
N GLU A 114 -12.58 26.38 -12.92
CA GLU A 114 -13.37 25.72 -11.90
C GLU A 114 -12.45 25.21 -10.78
N LYS A 115 -12.82 25.54 -9.54
CA LYS A 115 -12.05 25.16 -8.35
C LYS A 115 -11.94 23.64 -8.19
N VAL A 116 -12.83 22.88 -8.83
CA VAL A 116 -12.90 21.42 -8.79
C VAL A 116 -12.77 20.87 -10.20
N LEU A 117 -11.69 20.15 -10.49
CA LEU A 117 -11.46 19.39 -11.71
C LEU A 117 -11.42 17.90 -11.37
N VAL A 118 -12.60 17.30 -11.15
CA VAL A 118 -12.74 15.91 -10.71
C VAL A 118 -13.73 15.20 -11.62
N ASP A 119 -13.20 14.33 -12.48
CA ASP A 119 -14.00 13.53 -13.41
C ASP A 119 -14.57 12.27 -12.73
N ASP A 120 -15.48 11.58 -13.43
CA ASP A 120 -15.98 10.27 -13.01
C ASP A 120 -14.88 9.21 -13.10
N ILE A 121 -14.30 8.88 -11.94
CA ILE A 121 -13.25 7.87 -11.82
C ILE A 121 -13.68 6.46 -12.29
N MET A 122 -14.98 6.19 -12.38
CA MET A 122 -15.50 4.91 -12.86
C MET A 122 -15.38 4.75 -14.38
N SER A 123 -15.21 5.85 -15.12
CA SER A 123 -15.03 5.86 -16.58
C SER A 123 -13.59 5.56 -17.02
N VAL A 124 -12.63 5.56 -16.10
CA VAL A 124 -11.21 5.36 -16.40
C VAL A 124 -10.90 3.90 -16.71
N THR A 125 -10.34 3.66 -17.90
CA THR A 125 -10.02 2.31 -18.42
C THR A 125 -8.53 1.96 -18.40
N GLU A 126 -7.62 2.93 -18.31
CA GLU A 126 -6.17 2.70 -18.37
C GLU A 126 -5.45 3.15 -17.09
N THR A 127 -4.28 2.56 -16.83
CA THR A 127 -3.38 3.01 -15.76
C THR A 127 -2.28 3.89 -16.37
N ALA A 128 -2.04 5.07 -15.80
CA ALA A 128 -0.97 5.99 -16.23
C ALA A 128 0.45 5.52 -15.82
N SER A 129 0.69 4.20 -15.82
CA SER A 129 1.85 3.50 -15.26
C SER A 129 3.18 3.75 -15.99
N HIS A 130 3.18 4.52 -17.07
CA HIS A 130 4.38 4.77 -17.89
C HIS A 130 5.23 5.96 -17.45
N LEU A 131 4.82 6.66 -16.39
CA LEU A 131 5.39 7.97 -16.06
C LEU A 131 6.68 7.92 -15.25
N ILE A 132 6.95 6.83 -14.53
CA ILE A 132 8.20 6.64 -13.77
C ILE A 132 8.65 5.18 -13.76
N ASP A 133 9.96 4.97 -13.82
CA ASP A 133 10.58 3.64 -13.72
C ASP A 133 10.32 2.95 -12.37
N GLY A 134 9.84 3.68 -11.37
CA GLY A 134 9.57 3.21 -10.01
C GLY A 134 9.91 4.33 -9.01
N PHE A 135 9.56 4.13 -7.75
CA PHE A 135 9.97 5.03 -6.66
C PHE A 135 10.39 4.21 -5.45
N GLY A 136 11.11 4.83 -4.51
CA GLY A 136 11.51 4.23 -3.25
C GLY A 136 12.81 4.82 -2.70
N THR A 137 13.35 4.19 -1.66
CA THR A 137 14.69 4.54 -1.14
C THR A 137 15.76 4.02 -2.09
N ARG A 138 17.05 4.34 -1.88
CA ARG A 138 18.14 3.73 -2.70
C ARG A 138 18.18 2.20 -2.63
N SER A 139 17.46 1.58 -1.68
CA SER A 139 17.49 0.14 -1.44
C SER A 139 16.39 -0.67 -2.15
N ARG A 140 15.23 -0.07 -2.44
CA ARG A 140 14.04 -0.79 -2.91
C ARG A 140 13.23 0.05 -3.87
N ALA A 141 12.79 -0.56 -4.97
CA ALA A 141 11.88 0.05 -5.93
C ALA A 141 10.47 -0.55 -5.82
N TYR A 142 9.46 0.30 -5.86
CA TYR A 142 8.06 -0.10 -5.93
C TYR A 142 7.57 0.05 -7.37
N VAL A 143 6.94 -1.01 -7.88
CA VAL A 143 6.35 -1.06 -9.23
C VAL A 143 4.85 -1.22 -9.08
N GLN A 144 4.09 -0.25 -9.57
CA GLN A 144 2.64 -0.35 -9.62
C GLN A 144 2.25 -1.26 -10.78
N VAL A 145 1.62 -2.39 -10.49
CA VAL A 145 1.14 -3.34 -11.51
C VAL A 145 -0.37 -3.33 -11.65
N GLN A 146 -1.10 -2.80 -10.66
CA GLN A 146 -2.55 -2.80 -10.62
C GLN A 146 -3.06 -1.54 -9.90
N ASN A 147 -4.21 -1.00 -10.32
CA ASN A 147 -4.88 0.12 -9.64
C ASN A 147 -6.40 -0.03 -9.69
N GLY A 148 -7.11 0.65 -8.79
CA GLY A 148 -8.56 0.50 -8.63
C GLY A 148 -8.96 -0.88 -8.11
N CYS A 149 -10.25 -1.16 -7.98
CA CYS A 149 -10.72 -2.44 -7.46
C CYS A 149 -12.17 -2.66 -7.88
N ASP A 150 -12.51 -3.84 -8.39
CA ASP A 150 -13.89 -4.22 -8.72
C ASP A 150 -14.63 -4.84 -7.53
N HIS A 151 -13.87 -5.28 -6.53
CA HIS A 151 -14.45 -5.87 -5.33
C HIS A 151 -15.09 -4.79 -4.44
N ARG A 152 -16.38 -4.97 -4.13
CA ARG A 152 -17.21 -4.01 -3.39
C ARG A 152 -17.35 -4.39 -1.92
N CYS A 153 -16.23 -4.48 -1.20
CA CYS A 153 -16.23 -4.63 0.27
C CYS A 153 -17.11 -3.55 0.90
N THR A 154 -17.97 -3.93 1.86
CA THR A 154 -19.02 -3.02 2.39
C THR A 154 -18.47 -1.82 3.16
N PHE A 155 -17.23 -1.88 3.61
CA PHE A 155 -16.53 -0.78 4.32
C PHE A 155 -15.63 0.07 3.40
N CYS A 156 -15.34 -0.40 2.19
CA CYS A 156 -14.25 0.13 1.39
C CYS A 156 -14.72 1.31 0.52
N ILE A 157 -14.07 2.46 0.67
CA ILE A 157 -14.32 3.65 -0.17
C ILE A 157 -13.47 3.65 -1.46
N ILE A 158 -12.44 2.79 -1.53
CA ILE A 158 -11.42 2.84 -2.58
C ILE A 158 -11.99 2.80 -4.01
N PRO A 159 -13.01 1.99 -4.34
CA PRO A 159 -13.60 2.03 -5.68
C PRO A 159 -14.07 3.42 -6.11
N PHE A 160 -14.58 4.22 -5.17
CA PHE A 160 -15.05 5.59 -5.45
C PHE A 160 -13.91 6.61 -5.53
N GLY A 161 -12.71 6.28 -5.05
CA GLY A 161 -11.54 7.15 -5.12
C GLY A 161 -10.52 6.77 -6.20
N ARG A 162 -10.58 5.53 -6.70
CA ARG A 162 -9.62 4.96 -7.66
C ARG A 162 -10.26 4.24 -8.85
N GLY A 163 -11.58 4.05 -8.87
CA GLY A 163 -12.30 3.42 -9.97
C GLY A 163 -12.19 1.90 -10.01
N ASN A 164 -12.59 1.33 -11.15
CA ASN A 164 -12.55 -0.11 -11.43
C ASN A 164 -11.12 -0.65 -11.49
N SER A 165 -10.97 -1.98 -11.37
CA SER A 165 -9.66 -2.63 -11.48
C SER A 165 -9.06 -2.41 -12.86
N ARG A 166 -7.78 -2.06 -12.89
CA ARG A 166 -6.99 -1.90 -14.11
C ARG A 166 -5.60 -2.46 -13.88
N SER A 167 -5.12 -3.22 -14.85
CA SER A 167 -3.84 -3.92 -14.80
C SER A 167 -2.84 -3.34 -15.77
N VAL A 168 -1.58 -3.33 -15.36
CA VAL A 168 -0.45 -3.02 -16.25
C VAL A 168 -0.05 -4.29 -16.99
N PRO A 169 0.05 -4.29 -18.33
CA PRO A 169 0.47 -5.46 -19.09
C PRO A 169 1.84 -6.00 -18.66
N ALA A 170 2.00 -7.31 -18.62
CA ALA A 170 3.20 -7.95 -18.08
C ALA A 170 4.50 -7.53 -18.80
N GLY A 171 4.46 -7.26 -20.12
CA GLY A 171 5.63 -6.79 -20.86
C GLY A 171 6.17 -5.46 -20.31
N VAL A 172 5.26 -4.51 -20.06
CA VAL A 172 5.59 -3.20 -19.49
C VAL A 172 6.21 -3.35 -18.10
N VAL A 173 5.61 -4.20 -17.25
CA VAL A 173 6.11 -4.48 -15.90
C VAL A 173 7.52 -5.09 -15.96
N VAL A 174 7.74 -6.07 -16.83
CA VAL A 174 9.04 -6.72 -17.00
C VAL A 174 10.11 -5.72 -17.45
N ASP A 175 9.81 -4.90 -18.45
CA ASP A 175 10.77 -3.92 -18.97
C ASP A 175 11.10 -2.84 -17.93
N GLN A 176 10.12 -2.41 -17.14
CA GLN A 176 10.34 -1.51 -16.01
C GLN A 176 11.26 -2.12 -14.96
N ILE A 177 11.02 -3.38 -14.59
CA ILE A 177 11.85 -4.11 -13.61
C ILE A 177 13.28 -4.26 -14.10
N LYS A 178 13.49 -4.56 -15.40
CA LYS A 178 14.85 -4.61 -15.98
C LYS A 178 15.59 -3.29 -15.78
N ARG A 179 14.97 -2.15 -16.13
CA ARG A 179 15.59 -0.83 -15.94
C ARG A 179 15.91 -0.54 -14.47
N LEU A 180 15.09 -1.00 -13.53
CA LEU A 180 15.36 -0.86 -12.10
C LEU A 180 16.56 -1.73 -11.66
N VAL A 181 16.64 -2.97 -12.14
CA VAL A 181 17.80 -3.84 -11.88
C VAL A 181 19.08 -3.24 -12.47
N ASP A 182 19.04 -2.70 -13.68
CA ASP A 182 20.18 -2.03 -14.33
C ASP A 182 20.65 -0.80 -13.55
N ARG A 183 19.75 -0.13 -12.82
CA ARG A 183 20.04 0.99 -11.92
C ARG A 183 20.58 0.56 -10.55
N GLY A 184 20.73 -0.75 -10.31
CA GLY A 184 21.30 -1.31 -9.08
C GLY A 184 20.29 -1.57 -7.95
N PHE A 185 18.98 -1.58 -8.23
CA PHE A 185 18.00 -1.94 -7.20
C PHE A 185 18.04 -3.44 -6.89
N ASN A 186 18.27 -3.77 -5.62
CA ASN A 186 18.36 -5.17 -5.17
C ASN A 186 17.02 -5.79 -4.76
N GLU A 187 15.96 -4.99 -4.60
CA GLU A 187 14.61 -5.50 -4.35
C GLU A 187 13.55 -4.68 -5.10
N VAL A 188 12.67 -5.39 -5.81
CA VAL A 188 11.46 -4.84 -6.40
C VAL A 188 10.24 -5.31 -5.64
N VAL A 189 9.33 -4.39 -5.34
CA VAL A 189 8.04 -4.69 -4.70
C VAL A 189 6.90 -4.40 -5.67
N LEU A 190 6.13 -5.44 -6.00
CA LEU A 190 4.91 -5.28 -6.78
C LEU A 190 3.81 -4.69 -5.90
N THR A 191 3.20 -3.60 -6.39
CA THR A 191 2.20 -2.82 -5.67
C THR A 191 0.92 -2.65 -6.47
N GLY A 192 -0.19 -2.62 -5.74
CA GLY A 192 -1.52 -2.43 -6.30
C GLY A 192 -2.56 -2.27 -5.19
N VAL A 193 -3.81 -2.09 -5.59
CA VAL A 193 -4.94 -1.95 -4.67
C VAL A 193 -5.51 -3.33 -4.32
N ASP A 194 -5.79 -4.15 -5.33
CA ASP A 194 -6.22 -5.55 -5.24
C ASP A 194 -5.33 -6.37 -6.16
N MET A 195 -4.11 -6.66 -5.70
CA MET A 195 -3.05 -7.31 -6.48
C MET A 195 -3.48 -8.63 -7.13
N THR A 196 -4.28 -9.40 -6.41
CA THR A 196 -4.77 -10.71 -6.85
C THR A 196 -5.81 -10.61 -7.97
N SER A 197 -6.40 -9.43 -8.20
CA SER A 197 -7.26 -9.16 -9.37
C SER A 197 -6.49 -8.70 -10.61
N TRP A 198 -5.14 -8.66 -10.56
CA TRP A 198 -4.34 -8.34 -11.74
C TRP A 198 -4.63 -9.33 -12.87
N GLY A 199 -4.76 -8.79 -14.08
CA GLY A 199 -4.87 -9.52 -15.33
C GLY A 199 -6.30 -9.86 -15.77
N ALA A 200 -7.31 -9.68 -14.91
CA ALA A 200 -8.71 -9.94 -15.26
C ALA A 200 -9.24 -9.06 -16.42
N ASP A 201 -8.67 -7.87 -16.59
CA ASP A 201 -8.96 -6.90 -17.65
C ASP A 201 -8.04 -7.05 -18.88
N LEU A 202 -7.07 -7.97 -18.85
CA LEU A 202 -6.10 -8.18 -19.93
C LEU A 202 -6.52 -9.33 -20.88
N PRO A 203 -6.08 -9.32 -22.15
CA PRO A 203 -6.32 -10.43 -23.07
C PRO A 203 -5.79 -11.76 -22.53
N GLY A 204 -6.63 -12.79 -22.59
CA GLY A 204 -6.31 -14.12 -22.06
C GLY A 204 -6.44 -14.24 -20.54
N THR A 205 -6.88 -13.18 -19.86
CA THR A 205 -7.19 -13.14 -18.42
C THR A 205 -6.12 -13.84 -17.54
N PRO A 206 -4.82 -13.49 -17.70
CA PRO A 206 -3.77 -14.09 -16.89
C PRO A 206 -3.98 -13.75 -15.40
N ARG A 207 -3.40 -14.55 -14.51
CA ARG A 207 -3.48 -14.32 -13.07
C ARG A 207 -2.16 -13.82 -12.50
N LEU A 208 -2.17 -13.41 -11.23
CA LEU A 208 -1.00 -12.83 -10.58
C LEU A 208 0.21 -13.78 -10.58
N GLY A 209 0.01 -15.09 -10.39
CA GLY A 209 1.08 -16.08 -10.46
C GLY A 209 1.79 -16.10 -11.82
N ASP A 210 1.07 -15.90 -12.92
CA ASP A 210 1.65 -15.79 -14.26
C ASP A 210 2.58 -14.58 -14.37
N LEU A 211 2.18 -13.43 -13.82
CA LEU A 211 3.03 -12.22 -13.79
C LEU A 211 4.31 -12.49 -13.00
N VAL A 212 4.19 -13.06 -11.80
CA VAL A 212 5.33 -13.36 -10.92
C VAL A 212 6.32 -14.30 -11.60
N ARG A 213 5.84 -15.42 -12.15
CA ARG A 213 6.69 -16.38 -12.89
C ARG A 213 7.33 -15.74 -14.10
N ARG A 214 6.60 -14.91 -14.85
CA ARG A 214 7.12 -14.22 -16.03
C ARG A 214 8.21 -13.22 -15.67
N ILE A 215 8.07 -12.45 -14.59
CA ILE A 215 9.11 -11.54 -14.09
C ILE A 215 10.37 -12.34 -13.71
N LEU A 216 10.21 -13.37 -12.89
CA LEU A 216 11.32 -14.20 -12.39
C LEU A 216 12.05 -14.93 -13.52
N LYS A 217 11.35 -15.30 -14.59
CA LYS A 217 11.93 -15.90 -15.79
C LYS A 217 12.65 -14.89 -16.69
N LEU A 218 12.05 -13.72 -16.92
CA LEU A 218 12.56 -12.74 -17.91
C LEU A 218 13.54 -11.71 -17.33
N VAL A 219 13.69 -11.67 -16.00
CA VAL A 219 14.67 -10.84 -15.29
C VAL A 219 15.49 -11.75 -14.36
N PRO A 220 16.38 -12.59 -14.90
CA PRO A 220 17.15 -13.56 -14.10
C PRO A 220 17.99 -12.89 -13.00
N ASP A 221 18.51 -11.70 -13.28
CA ASP A 221 19.40 -10.96 -12.38
C ASP A 221 18.67 -10.22 -11.25
N LEU A 222 17.32 -10.24 -11.21
CA LEU A 222 16.56 -9.64 -10.12
C LEU A 222 16.85 -10.38 -8.79
N PRO A 223 17.47 -9.75 -7.78
CA PRO A 223 17.87 -10.47 -6.58
C PRO A 223 16.70 -10.80 -5.66
N ARG A 224 15.73 -9.89 -5.54
CA ARG A 224 14.54 -10.04 -4.70
C ARG A 224 13.29 -9.47 -5.37
N LEU A 225 12.26 -10.29 -5.42
CA LEU A 225 10.90 -9.89 -5.77
C LEU A 225 10.02 -10.04 -4.54
N ARG A 226 9.30 -8.97 -4.18
CA ARG A 226 8.32 -8.97 -3.09
C ARG A 226 6.96 -8.61 -3.63
N ILE A 227 5.93 -9.21 -3.06
CA ILE A 227 4.54 -8.88 -3.37
C ILE A 227 4.00 -8.10 -2.17
N SER A 228 3.26 -7.02 -2.44
CA SER A 228 2.52 -6.30 -1.41
C SER A 228 1.23 -7.05 -1.00
N SER A 229 0.21 -6.35 -0.50
CA SER A 229 -1.00 -6.98 0.02
C SER A 229 -1.76 -7.78 -1.04
N ILE A 230 -2.18 -9.00 -0.67
CA ILE A 230 -2.96 -9.93 -1.51
C ILE A 230 -4.23 -10.40 -0.80
N ASP A 231 -5.19 -10.93 -1.55
CA ASP A 231 -6.32 -11.71 -1.01
C ASP A 231 -5.97 -13.20 -1.07
N SER A 232 -5.87 -13.86 0.09
CA SER A 232 -5.29 -15.22 0.19
C SER A 232 -6.04 -16.25 -0.65
N ILE A 233 -7.36 -16.12 -0.76
CA ILE A 233 -8.20 -17.08 -1.50
C ILE A 233 -8.05 -16.95 -3.02
N GLU A 234 -7.56 -15.81 -3.50
CA GLU A 234 -7.37 -15.54 -4.92
C GLU A 234 -5.94 -15.91 -5.38
N VAL A 235 -5.12 -16.47 -4.49
CA VAL A 235 -3.80 -16.99 -4.85
C VAL A 235 -3.99 -18.22 -5.74
N ASP A 236 -3.38 -18.18 -6.92
CA ASP A 236 -3.43 -19.22 -7.94
C ASP A 236 -2.31 -20.25 -7.78
N ASP A 237 -2.49 -21.42 -8.40
CA ASP A 237 -1.52 -22.52 -8.37
C ASP A 237 -0.13 -22.06 -8.83
N ALA A 238 -0.06 -21.17 -9.84
CA ALA A 238 1.20 -20.63 -10.34
C ALA A 238 1.94 -19.79 -9.28
N LEU A 239 1.21 -19.05 -8.44
CA LEU A 239 1.81 -18.32 -7.33
C LEU A 239 2.19 -19.25 -6.17
N MET A 240 1.40 -20.29 -5.88
CA MET A 240 1.77 -21.32 -4.90
C MET A 240 3.03 -22.08 -5.33
N GLU A 241 3.16 -22.41 -6.62
CA GLU A 241 4.37 -23.00 -7.18
C GLU A 241 5.57 -22.06 -7.05
N ALA A 242 5.39 -20.77 -7.34
CA ALA A 242 6.45 -19.77 -7.16
C ALA A 242 6.85 -19.62 -5.68
N ILE A 243 5.90 -19.65 -4.74
CA ILE A 243 6.18 -19.69 -3.30
C ILE A 243 7.07 -20.88 -2.96
N ALA A 244 6.74 -22.06 -3.46
CA ALA A 244 7.45 -23.30 -3.17
C ALA A 244 8.86 -23.37 -3.79
N THR A 245 9.05 -22.78 -4.99
CA THR A 245 10.23 -23.07 -5.83
C THR A 245 11.14 -21.88 -6.08
N GLU A 246 10.67 -20.64 -5.95
CA GLU A 246 11.44 -19.45 -6.32
C GLU A 246 12.06 -18.76 -5.09
N PRO A 247 13.37 -18.92 -4.84
CA PRO A 247 14.04 -18.31 -3.69
C PRO A 247 14.09 -16.77 -3.77
N ARG A 248 14.03 -16.22 -4.98
CA ARG A 248 13.98 -14.77 -5.23
C ARG A 248 12.64 -14.15 -4.87
N LEU A 249 11.56 -14.93 -4.83
CA LEU A 249 10.30 -14.50 -4.24
C LEU A 249 10.47 -14.46 -2.72
N MET A 250 10.26 -13.30 -2.10
CA MET A 250 10.49 -13.12 -0.68
C MET A 250 9.46 -13.87 0.17
N PRO A 251 9.88 -14.56 1.26
CA PRO A 251 9.04 -15.40 2.12
C PRO A 251 8.20 -14.55 3.10
N HIS A 252 7.47 -13.58 2.55
CA HIS A 252 6.60 -12.70 3.29
C HIS A 252 5.40 -12.30 2.44
N LEU A 253 4.20 -12.60 2.92
CA LEU A 253 2.94 -12.18 2.31
C LEU A 253 2.14 -11.33 3.28
N HIS A 254 1.60 -10.21 2.80
CA HIS A 254 0.67 -9.40 3.57
C HIS A 254 -0.76 -9.74 3.15
N LEU A 255 -1.57 -10.23 4.08
CA LEU A 255 -2.88 -10.81 3.79
C LEU A 255 -4.00 -9.82 4.15
N SER A 256 -4.90 -9.58 3.21
CA SER A 256 -6.05 -8.69 3.40
C SER A 256 -7.21 -9.38 4.14
N LEU A 257 -6.96 -9.98 5.31
CA LEU A 257 -7.92 -10.84 6.03
C LEU A 257 -9.14 -10.09 6.59
N GLN A 258 -8.92 -8.88 7.10
CA GLN A 258 -9.90 -7.95 7.70
C GLN A 258 -10.57 -8.42 9.00
N ALA A 259 -10.95 -9.69 9.14
CA ALA A 259 -11.56 -10.26 10.35
C ALA A 259 -11.33 -11.77 10.42
N GLY A 260 -11.56 -12.37 11.59
CA GLY A 260 -11.53 -13.84 11.76
C GLY A 260 -12.87 -14.50 12.02
N ASP A 261 -13.98 -13.78 11.86
CA ASP A 261 -15.32 -14.31 12.07
C ASP A 261 -16.12 -14.37 10.77
N ASP A 262 -16.70 -15.53 10.46
CA ASP A 262 -17.43 -15.76 9.20
C ASP A 262 -18.62 -14.82 9.02
N MET A 263 -19.35 -14.49 10.10
CA MET A 263 -20.47 -13.56 10.01
C MET A 263 -19.98 -12.15 9.70
N ILE A 264 -18.86 -11.73 10.30
CA ILE A 264 -18.24 -10.44 10.01
C ILE A 264 -17.65 -10.41 8.59
N LEU A 265 -16.93 -11.44 8.17
CA LEU A 265 -16.40 -11.57 6.81
C LEU A 265 -17.52 -11.51 5.76
N LYS A 266 -18.63 -12.21 5.99
CA LYS A 266 -19.83 -12.15 5.13
C LYS A 266 -20.44 -10.75 5.08
N ARG A 267 -20.56 -10.06 6.23
CA ARG A 267 -21.05 -8.66 6.28
C ARG A 267 -20.08 -7.66 5.65
N MET A 268 -18.79 -7.93 5.72
CA MET A 268 -17.74 -7.20 5.00
C MET A 268 -17.79 -7.45 3.49
N LYS A 269 -18.49 -8.52 3.06
CA LYS A 269 -18.54 -9.06 1.69
C LYS A 269 -17.17 -9.58 1.23
N ARG A 270 -16.42 -10.24 2.11
CA ARG A 270 -15.16 -10.91 1.75
C ARG A 270 -15.38 -12.13 0.86
N ARG A 271 -14.34 -12.49 0.08
CA ARG A 271 -14.30 -13.67 -0.81
C ARG A 271 -13.95 -14.96 -0.06
N HIS A 272 -13.57 -14.86 1.20
CA HIS A 272 -13.07 -15.95 2.03
C HIS A 272 -13.81 -16.04 3.36
N LEU A 273 -13.83 -17.23 3.93
CA LEU A 273 -14.18 -17.52 5.31
C LEU A 273 -12.92 -17.70 6.17
N ARG A 274 -13.09 -17.84 7.48
CA ARG A 274 -11.99 -18.05 8.43
C ARG A 274 -11.10 -19.23 8.01
N ASP A 275 -11.71 -20.39 7.77
CA ASP A 275 -10.97 -21.62 7.52
C ASP A 275 -10.23 -21.61 6.17
N ASP A 276 -10.69 -20.80 5.21
CA ASP A 276 -9.95 -20.58 3.95
C ASP A 276 -8.61 -19.89 4.21
N ALA A 277 -8.59 -18.89 5.08
CA ALA A 277 -7.38 -18.17 5.45
C ALA A 277 -6.39 -19.07 6.22
N ILE A 278 -6.90 -19.90 7.14
CA ILE A 278 -6.09 -20.85 7.91
C ILE A 278 -5.43 -21.85 6.97
N ARG A 279 -6.22 -22.53 6.12
CA ARG A 279 -5.69 -23.50 5.14
C ARG A 279 -4.63 -22.90 4.24
N PHE A 280 -4.86 -21.68 3.74
CA PHE A 280 -3.87 -20.99 2.91
C PHE A 280 -2.53 -20.80 3.64
N CYS A 281 -2.57 -20.35 4.90
CA CYS A 281 -1.34 -20.11 5.67
C CYS A 281 -0.60 -21.43 5.95
N GLU A 282 -1.33 -22.48 6.33
CA GLU A 282 -0.80 -23.83 6.55
C GLU A 282 -0.14 -24.39 5.28
N ASP A 283 -0.80 -24.27 4.12
CA ASP A 283 -0.27 -24.74 2.85
C ASP A 283 0.96 -23.95 2.41
N ALA A 284 0.95 -22.63 2.54
CA ALA A 284 2.08 -21.79 2.20
C ALA A 284 3.30 -22.08 3.09
N GLN A 285 3.10 -22.31 4.40
CA GLN A 285 4.19 -22.71 5.31
C GLN A 285 4.67 -24.14 5.06
N ARG A 286 3.77 -25.06 4.70
CA ARG A 286 4.15 -26.43 4.31
C ARG A 286 5.04 -26.44 3.06
N LEU A 287 4.75 -25.58 2.10
CA LEU A 287 5.57 -25.41 0.88
C LEU A 287 6.86 -24.63 1.15
N ARG A 288 6.82 -23.66 2.07
CA ARG A 288 7.94 -22.79 2.41
C ARG A 288 7.99 -22.52 3.92
N PRO A 289 8.74 -23.33 4.69
CA PRO A 289 8.73 -23.27 6.16
C PRO A 289 9.20 -21.94 6.77
N ASP A 290 9.95 -21.12 6.03
CA ASP A 290 10.41 -19.80 6.47
C ASP A 290 9.45 -18.65 6.09
N MET A 291 8.25 -18.97 5.59
CA MET A 291 7.21 -18.01 5.24
C MET A 291 6.67 -17.30 6.48
N THR A 292 6.54 -15.98 6.38
CA THR A 292 5.91 -15.13 7.40
C THR A 292 4.71 -14.41 6.83
N PHE A 293 3.72 -14.16 7.68
CA PHE A 293 2.51 -13.46 7.28
C PHE A 293 2.37 -12.13 8.00
N GLY A 294 2.11 -11.08 7.23
CA GLY A 294 1.45 -9.89 7.72
C GLY A 294 -0.04 -9.96 7.46
N ALA A 295 -0.83 -9.18 8.19
CA ALA A 295 -2.26 -9.07 7.88
C ALA A 295 -2.86 -7.72 8.27
N ASP A 296 -3.84 -7.28 7.50
CA ASP A 296 -4.73 -6.19 7.86
C ASP A 296 -5.93 -6.75 8.62
N ILE A 297 -6.20 -6.26 9.84
CA ILE A 297 -7.39 -6.61 10.63
C ILE A 297 -8.13 -5.33 11.06
N ILE A 298 -9.44 -5.30 10.83
CA ILE A 298 -10.34 -4.22 11.22
C ILE A 298 -11.02 -4.60 12.54
N ALA A 299 -10.71 -3.87 13.61
CA ALA A 299 -11.37 -4.04 14.89
C ALA A 299 -12.68 -3.23 14.93
N GLY A 300 -13.75 -3.80 15.46
CA GLY A 300 -14.98 -3.06 15.72
C GLY A 300 -15.83 -2.79 14.47
N PHE A 301 -15.76 -3.68 13.46
CA PHE A 301 -16.69 -3.61 12.33
C PHE A 301 -18.15 -3.54 12.82
N PRO A 302 -19.06 -2.84 12.13
CA PRO A 302 -20.45 -2.74 12.56
C PRO A 302 -21.04 -4.11 12.89
N THR A 303 -21.86 -4.19 13.93
CA THR A 303 -22.47 -5.42 14.46
C THR A 303 -21.53 -6.46 15.09
N GLU A 304 -20.22 -6.18 15.21
CA GLU A 304 -19.26 -7.11 15.83
C GLU A 304 -19.52 -7.28 17.33
N THR A 305 -19.84 -8.51 17.74
CA THR A 305 -19.98 -8.92 19.14
C THR A 305 -18.62 -9.30 19.74
N GLU A 306 -18.57 -9.51 21.06
CA GLU A 306 -17.33 -9.92 21.71
C GLU A 306 -16.85 -11.30 21.25
N ALA A 307 -17.75 -12.28 21.13
CA ALA A 307 -17.41 -13.61 20.64
C ALA A 307 -16.83 -13.58 19.20
N MET A 308 -17.38 -12.73 18.33
CA MET A 308 -16.87 -12.53 16.96
C MET A 308 -15.47 -11.90 16.99
N PHE A 309 -15.22 -10.95 17.90
CA PHE A 309 -13.91 -10.35 18.06
C PHE A 309 -12.88 -11.37 18.58
N GLU A 310 -13.24 -12.24 19.54
CA GLU A 310 -12.36 -13.30 20.02
C GLU A 310 -11.92 -14.25 18.90
N ASN A 311 -12.79 -14.48 17.90
CA ASN A 311 -12.42 -15.24 16.72
C ASN A 311 -11.27 -14.54 15.97
N SER A 312 -11.35 -13.22 15.75
CA SER A 312 -10.26 -12.45 15.14
C SER A 312 -8.96 -12.52 15.94
N LEU A 313 -9.02 -12.53 17.29
CA LEU A 313 -7.83 -12.74 18.12
C LEU A 313 -7.22 -14.13 17.92
N ARG A 314 -8.04 -15.19 17.94
CA ARG A 314 -7.54 -16.55 17.71
C ARG A 314 -6.97 -16.75 16.30
N LEU A 315 -7.52 -16.07 15.30
CA LEU A 315 -7.02 -16.14 13.92
C LEU A 315 -5.54 -15.71 13.83
N VAL A 316 -5.11 -14.77 14.68
CA VAL A 316 -3.71 -14.32 14.72
C VAL A 316 -2.76 -15.49 14.99
N ASP A 317 -3.16 -16.41 15.85
CA ASP A 317 -2.36 -17.58 16.20
C ASP A 317 -2.51 -18.73 15.21
N GLU A 318 -3.74 -18.99 14.78
CA GLU A 318 -4.04 -20.10 13.84
C GLU A 318 -3.41 -19.86 12.46
N CYS A 319 -3.27 -18.61 12.03
CA CYS A 319 -2.60 -18.26 10.77
C CYS A 319 -1.12 -17.87 10.94
N ASP A 320 -0.55 -17.95 12.16
CA ASP A 320 0.82 -17.50 12.45
C ASP A 320 1.12 -16.07 11.94
N LEU A 321 0.23 -15.13 12.26
CA LEU A 321 0.34 -13.75 11.78
C LEU A 321 1.36 -12.95 12.59
N THR A 322 2.53 -12.73 12.00
CA THR A 322 3.63 -11.97 12.62
C THR A 322 3.40 -10.45 12.50
N TRP A 323 3.14 -9.94 11.30
CA TRP A 323 3.14 -8.50 11.04
C TRP A 323 1.71 -7.93 10.98
N LEU A 324 1.12 -7.66 12.14
CA LEU A 324 -0.26 -7.17 12.19
C LEU A 324 -0.38 -5.65 11.97
N HIS A 325 -1.22 -5.28 11.02
CA HIS A 325 -1.75 -3.93 10.86
C HIS A 325 -3.20 -3.87 11.33
N VAL A 326 -3.41 -3.24 12.49
CA VAL A 326 -4.72 -3.17 13.14
C VAL A 326 -5.36 -1.81 12.89
N PHE A 327 -6.49 -1.82 12.19
CA PHE A 327 -7.31 -0.65 11.89
C PHE A 327 -8.56 -0.62 12.77
N PRO A 328 -8.77 0.42 13.59
CA PRO A 328 -10.09 0.69 14.14
C PRO A 328 -11.07 0.96 13.00
N TYR A 329 -12.25 0.33 13.01
CA TYR A 329 -13.28 0.63 12.01
C TYR A 329 -13.58 2.13 11.98
N SER A 330 -13.66 2.68 10.78
CA SER A 330 -13.92 4.10 10.56
C SER A 330 -14.98 4.25 9.46
N PRO A 331 -16.19 4.73 9.79
CA PRO A 331 -17.31 4.75 8.86
C PRO A 331 -17.05 5.68 7.66
N ARG A 332 -17.31 5.11 6.48
CA ARG A 332 -17.40 5.69 5.13
C ARG A 332 -18.72 6.35 4.80
N GLN A 333 -18.83 7.67 4.63
CA GLN A 333 -20.00 8.20 3.93
C GLN A 333 -20.14 7.52 2.57
N GLY A 334 -21.34 7.04 2.25
CA GLY A 334 -21.62 6.29 1.01
C GLY A 334 -21.33 4.79 1.07
N THR A 335 -20.63 4.27 2.09
CA THR A 335 -20.36 2.82 2.16
C THR A 335 -21.52 2.07 2.84
N PRO A 336 -21.85 0.84 2.40
CA PRO A 336 -22.92 0.06 3.04
C PRO A 336 -22.72 -0.16 4.54
N ALA A 337 -21.48 -0.38 4.99
CA ALA A 337 -21.16 -0.62 6.40
C ALA A 337 -21.47 0.60 7.30
N ALA A 338 -21.37 1.83 6.79
CA ALA A 338 -21.69 3.02 7.56
C ALA A 338 -23.19 3.12 7.93
N ARG A 339 -24.05 2.39 7.22
CA ARG A 339 -25.50 2.32 7.48
C ARG A 339 -25.89 1.19 8.45
N MET A 340 -24.95 0.32 8.82
CA MET A 340 -25.18 -0.79 9.75
C MET A 340 -25.17 -0.30 11.21
N PRO A 341 -25.74 -1.05 12.17
CA PRO A 341 -25.61 -0.74 13.59
C PRO A 341 -24.16 -0.71 14.06
N GLN A 342 -23.70 0.46 14.51
CA GLN A 342 -22.30 0.71 14.85
C GLN A 342 -21.92 0.15 16.22
N VAL A 343 -20.67 -0.29 16.34
CA VAL A 343 -20.08 -0.65 17.64
C VAL A 343 -19.66 0.62 18.38
N ASN A 344 -19.85 0.65 19.70
CA ASN A 344 -19.44 1.78 20.52
C ASN A 344 -17.92 2.03 20.41
N GLY A 345 -17.53 3.29 20.20
CA GLY A 345 -16.13 3.66 19.96
C GLY A 345 -15.15 3.26 21.07
N ALA A 346 -15.57 3.17 22.33
CA ALA A 346 -14.71 2.67 23.41
C ALA A 346 -14.38 1.18 23.23
N ARG A 347 -15.36 0.37 22.82
CA ARG A 347 -15.14 -1.06 22.50
C ARG A 347 -14.24 -1.22 21.27
N ILE A 348 -14.42 -0.40 20.24
CA ILE A 348 -13.53 -0.41 19.06
C ILE A 348 -12.08 -0.15 19.48
N LYS A 349 -11.85 0.85 20.35
CA LYS A 349 -10.52 1.20 20.85
C LYS A 349 -9.89 0.07 21.68
N ASP A 350 -10.67 -0.54 22.58
CA ASP A 350 -10.23 -1.68 23.40
C ASP A 350 -9.81 -2.87 22.53
N ARG A 351 -10.68 -3.28 21.60
CA ARG A 351 -10.42 -4.38 20.66
C ARG A 351 -9.18 -4.14 19.81
N ALA A 352 -9.03 -2.93 19.28
CA ALA A 352 -7.84 -2.55 18.53
C ALA A 352 -6.57 -2.59 19.40
N ALA A 353 -6.65 -2.22 20.68
CA ALA A 353 -5.52 -2.30 21.60
C ALA A 353 -5.12 -3.77 21.88
N ARG A 354 -6.10 -4.65 22.08
CA ARG A 354 -5.89 -6.09 22.32
C ARG A 354 -5.28 -6.80 21.11
N LEU A 355 -5.76 -6.54 19.89
CA LEU A 355 -5.13 -7.05 18.66
C LEU A 355 -3.70 -6.56 18.49
N ARG A 356 -3.42 -5.27 18.78
CA ARG A 356 -2.04 -4.73 18.71
C ARG A 356 -1.14 -5.36 19.76
N GLN A 357 -1.65 -5.60 20.97
CA GLN A 357 -0.91 -6.31 22.01
C GLN A 357 -0.56 -7.72 21.55
N ARG A 358 -1.53 -8.45 21.00
CA ARG A 358 -1.27 -9.79 20.45
C ARG A 358 -0.25 -9.77 19.31
N GLY A 359 -0.35 -8.80 18.41
CA GLY A 359 0.64 -8.60 17.35
C GLY A 359 2.06 -8.35 17.88
N ARG A 360 2.21 -7.52 18.93
CA ARG A 360 3.53 -7.31 19.57
C ARG A 360 4.10 -8.60 20.15
N GLU A 361 3.27 -9.44 20.76
CA GLU A 361 3.70 -10.74 21.28
C GLU A 361 4.16 -11.68 20.16
N ARG A 362 3.44 -11.72 19.03
CA ARG A 362 3.85 -12.50 17.84
C ARG A 362 5.18 -12.02 17.27
N VAL A 363 5.35 -10.70 17.12
CA VAL A 363 6.63 -10.13 16.66
C VAL A 363 7.76 -10.49 17.62
N ALA A 364 7.59 -10.27 18.92
CA ALA A 364 8.63 -10.59 19.90
C ALA A 364 9.02 -12.08 19.87
N ALA A 365 8.04 -12.98 19.79
CA ALA A 365 8.29 -14.42 19.66
C ALA A 365 9.05 -14.76 18.36
N HIS A 366 8.63 -14.20 17.22
CA HIS A 366 9.29 -14.40 15.94
C HIS A 366 10.74 -13.91 15.95
N LEU A 367 10.99 -12.70 16.47
CA LEU A 367 12.33 -12.11 16.54
C LEU A 367 13.25 -12.91 17.46
N GLN A 368 12.75 -13.41 18.59
CA GLN A 368 13.52 -14.25 19.50
C GLN A 368 13.98 -15.56 18.84
N GLN A 369 13.15 -16.14 17.96
CA GLN A 369 13.48 -17.34 17.19
C GLN A 369 14.56 -17.09 16.11
N GLN A 370 14.83 -15.83 15.75
CA GLN A 370 15.86 -15.50 14.76
C GLN A 370 17.27 -15.42 15.37
N ILE A 371 17.41 -15.39 16.70
CA ILE A 371 18.73 -15.31 17.35
C ILE A 371 19.55 -16.57 17.03
N GLY A 372 20.78 -16.36 16.57
CA GLY A 372 21.69 -17.42 16.10
C GLY A 372 21.51 -17.80 14.63
N THR A 373 20.48 -17.29 13.95
CA THR A 373 20.22 -17.59 12.53
C THR A 373 20.95 -16.60 11.62
N PRO A 374 21.63 -17.07 10.56
CA PRO A 374 22.18 -16.18 9.53
C PRO A 374 21.07 -15.68 8.59
N HIS A 375 21.05 -14.38 8.30
CA HIS A 375 20.14 -13.78 7.34
C HIS A 375 20.88 -12.99 6.27
N ARG A 376 20.29 -13.00 5.07
CA ARG A 376 20.57 -12.01 4.02
C ARG A 376 19.73 -10.76 4.29
N ILE A 377 20.38 -9.63 4.52
CA ILE A 377 19.76 -8.40 5.00
C ILE A 377 19.93 -7.31 3.95
N LEU A 378 18.82 -6.74 3.46
CA LEU A 378 18.85 -5.61 2.54
C LEU A 378 18.97 -4.32 3.33
N MET A 379 20.06 -3.58 3.17
CA MET A 379 20.32 -2.34 3.90
C MET A 379 19.45 -1.19 3.37
N GLU A 380 18.65 -0.57 4.25
CA GLU A 380 17.79 0.58 3.91
C GLU A 380 18.48 1.91 4.25
N ASN A 381 19.40 1.89 5.20
CA ASN A 381 20.34 2.96 5.52
C ASN A 381 21.63 2.34 6.13
N PRO A 382 22.68 3.12 6.44
CA PRO A 382 23.95 2.55 6.90
C PRO A 382 23.86 1.69 8.17
N THR A 383 22.87 1.91 9.05
CA THR A 383 22.77 1.22 10.34
C THR A 383 21.54 0.31 10.46
N MET A 384 20.71 0.22 9.43
CA MET A 384 19.45 -0.52 9.47
C MET A 384 19.15 -1.16 8.11
N GLY A 385 18.80 -2.44 8.15
CA GLY A 385 18.30 -3.19 7.01
C GLY A 385 17.15 -4.11 7.39
N ARG A 386 16.66 -4.91 6.42
CA ARG A 386 15.61 -5.89 6.66
C ARG A 386 15.94 -7.28 6.14
N THR A 387 15.53 -8.30 6.89
CA THR A 387 15.59 -9.71 6.46
C THR A 387 14.64 -9.98 5.29
N ALA A 388 14.71 -11.17 4.69
CA ALA A 388 13.78 -11.60 3.64
C ALA A 388 12.31 -11.58 4.13
N GLN A 389 12.10 -11.99 5.39
CA GLN A 389 10.84 -11.98 6.14
C GLN A 389 10.41 -10.58 6.63
N PHE A 390 11.18 -9.54 6.28
CA PHE A 390 10.87 -8.13 6.56
C PHE A 390 11.10 -7.67 8.01
N ALA A 391 11.77 -8.47 8.84
CA ALA A 391 12.21 -8.08 10.18
C ALA A 391 13.30 -7.00 10.10
N GLU A 392 13.20 -5.96 10.93
CA GLU A 392 14.22 -4.91 11.03
C GLU A 392 15.48 -5.46 11.70
N VAL A 393 16.64 -5.14 11.14
CA VAL A 393 17.95 -5.50 11.68
C VAL A 393 18.80 -4.25 11.82
N ARG A 394 19.37 -4.05 13.00
CA ARG A 394 20.28 -2.95 13.33
C ARG A 394 21.72 -3.45 13.38
N PHE A 395 22.61 -2.60 12.89
CA PHE A 395 24.04 -2.85 12.83
C PHE A 395 24.80 -1.82 13.67
N ASP A 396 25.75 -2.30 14.46
CA ASP A 396 26.66 -1.43 15.22
C ASP A 396 27.69 -0.75 14.31
N THR A 397 28.04 -1.39 13.19
CA THR A 397 28.97 -0.84 12.19
C THR A 397 28.22 -0.44 10.92
N PRO A 398 28.41 0.78 10.39
CA PRO A 398 27.81 1.21 9.13
C PRO A 398 28.08 0.25 7.97
N GLN A 399 27.04 -0.08 7.22
CA GLN A 399 27.06 -0.87 5.99
C GLN A 399 26.72 0.02 4.78
N VAL A 400 26.88 -0.54 3.58
CA VAL A 400 26.52 0.14 2.33
C VAL A 400 25.00 0.14 2.14
N GLU A 401 24.39 1.32 2.04
CA GLU A 401 22.96 1.47 1.72
C GLU A 401 22.63 0.78 0.39
N GLY A 402 21.54 0.01 0.38
CA GLY A 402 21.08 -0.74 -0.79
C GLY A 402 21.76 -2.08 -1.01
N ALA A 403 22.87 -2.38 -0.34
CA ALA A 403 23.52 -3.69 -0.44
C ALA A 403 22.75 -4.78 0.30
N ILE A 404 22.94 -6.04 -0.12
CA ILE A 404 22.51 -7.22 0.63
C ILE A 404 23.73 -7.75 1.41
N VAL A 405 23.65 -7.72 2.73
CA VAL A 405 24.71 -8.16 3.66
C VAL A 405 24.29 -9.46 4.35
N GLU A 406 25.19 -10.40 4.49
CA GLU A 406 24.97 -11.61 5.30
C GLU A 406 25.47 -11.39 6.73
N ALA A 407 24.62 -11.67 7.71
CA ALA A 407 24.99 -11.57 9.10
C ALA A 407 24.21 -12.55 9.98
N GLN A 408 24.84 -12.97 11.08
CA GLN A 408 24.21 -13.78 12.11
C GLN A 408 23.62 -12.88 13.19
N ILE A 409 22.36 -13.11 13.52
CA ILE A 409 21.65 -12.35 14.54
C ILE A 409 22.16 -12.74 15.92
N ARG A 410 22.51 -11.75 16.74
CA ARG A 410 23.06 -11.94 18.10
C ARG A 410 22.05 -11.64 19.20
N ALA A 411 21.13 -10.71 18.96
CA ALA A 411 20.13 -10.30 19.94
C ALA A 411 18.85 -9.77 19.27
N ALA A 412 17.80 -9.61 20.07
CA ALA A 412 16.53 -8.99 19.70
C ALA A 412 15.96 -8.20 20.89
N ASP A 413 15.23 -7.11 20.64
CA ASP A 413 14.62 -6.26 21.70
C ASP A 413 13.08 -6.24 21.65
N GLY A 414 12.48 -7.20 20.95
CA GLY A 414 11.03 -7.28 20.73
C GLY A 414 10.51 -6.38 19.61
N SER A 415 11.35 -5.52 19.02
CA SER A 415 11.02 -4.70 17.86
C SER A 415 11.98 -4.87 16.69
N SER A 416 13.27 -5.07 16.98
CA SER A 416 14.34 -5.21 15.99
C SER A 416 15.31 -6.33 16.39
N LEU A 417 16.05 -6.80 15.39
CA LEU A 417 17.18 -7.72 15.52
C LEU A 417 18.50 -6.93 15.54
N TYR A 418 19.54 -7.52 16.11
CA TYR A 418 20.87 -6.90 16.24
C TYR A 418 21.95 -7.88 15.79
N VAL A 419 22.96 -7.33 15.10
CA VAL A 419 24.14 -8.04 14.57
C VAL A 419 25.41 -7.53 15.22
#